data_AF-Q2LDP5-F1
#
_entry.id   AF-Q2LDP5-F1
#
_cell.length_a   1.000
_cell.length_b   1.000
_cell.length_c   1.000
_cell.angle_alpha   90.00
_cell.angle_beta   90.00
_cell.angle_gamma   90.00
#
_symmetry.space_group_name_H-M   'P 1'
#
loop_
_entity.id
_entity.type
_entity.pdbx_description
1 polymer ?
#
loop_
_entity_poly.entity_id
_entity_poly.type
_entity_poly.pdbx_seq_one_letter_code
_entity_poly.pdbx_strand_id
1 'polypeptide(L)' 'TGGGTGLGKAMTTFLSSLGAQCVIASRKIDVLKATAEQISSQTGNKVHALQCDVRDPDMVHKTVLEL' A
#
# COMPACT_ATOMS: atom_id res chain seq x y z
N THR A 1 -1.56 -5.61 -3.66
CA THR A 1 -2.34 -6.01 -2.45
C THR A 1 -1.41 -6.68 -1.44
N GLY A 2 -1.74 -6.66 -0.14
CA GLY A 2 -0.88 -7.24 0.91
C GLY A 2 0.41 -6.46 1.20
N GLY A 3 0.54 -5.23 0.72
CA GLY A 3 1.77 -4.44 0.78
C GLY A 3 2.18 -3.92 2.17
N GLY A 4 1.38 -4.16 3.21
CA GLY A 4 1.65 -3.69 4.56
C GLY A 4 2.62 -4.56 5.38
N THR A 5 2.87 -5.81 4.98
CA THR A 5 3.70 -6.74 5.76
C THR A 5 4.53 -7.68 4.87
N GLY A 6 5.52 -8.35 5.48
CA GLY A 6 6.28 -9.44 4.88
C GLY A 6 6.82 -9.13 3.48
N LEU A 7 6.58 -10.05 2.54
CA LEU A 7 7.02 -9.92 1.15
C LEU A 7 6.39 -8.73 0.42
N GLY A 8 5.12 -8.44 0.66
CA GLY A 8 4.43 -7.31 0.05
C GLY A 8 5.07 -5.98 0.42
N LYS A 9 5.46 -5.82 1.70
CA LYS A 9 6.21 -4.66 2.18
C LYS A 9 7.58 -4.56 1.50
N ALA A 10 8.34 -5.65 1.45
CA ALA A 10 9.66 -5.67 0.82
C ALA A 10 9.62 -5.28 -0.67
N MET A 11 8.65 -5.83 -1.42
CA MET A 11 8.43 -5.46 -2.83
C MET A 11 8.06 -3.98 -2.97
N THR A 12 7.17 -3.48 -2.12
CA THR A 12 6.76 -2.05 -2.14
C THR A 12 7.95 -1.14 -1.84
N THR A 13 8.76 -1.48 -0.84
CA THR A 13 9.97 -0.72 -0.50
C THR A 13 10.94 -0.66 -1.67
N PHE A 14 11.19 -1.80 -2.33
CA PHE A 14 12.10 -1.86 -3.47
C PHE A 14 11.58 -1.01 -4.65
N LEU A 15 10.32 -1.19 -5.05
CA LEU A 15 9.72 -0.39 -6.13
C LEU A 15 9.74 1.10 -5.82
N SER A 16 9.37 1.49 -4.59
CA SER A 16 9.42 2.88 -4.14
C SER A 16 10.84 3.44 -4.17
N SER A 17 11.85 2.65 -3.79
CA SER A 17 13.27 3.09 -3.85
C SER A 17 13.77 3.32 -5.28
N LEU A 18 13.14 2.70 -6.27
CA LEU A 18 13.43 2.89 -7.70
C LEU A 18 12.63 4.04 -8.33
N GLY A 19 11.84 4.77 -7.55
CA GLY A 19 11.07 5.93 -8.04
C GLY A 19 9.59 5.65 -8.33
N ALA A 20 9.08 4.43 -8.08
CA ALA A 20 7.68 4.15 -8.31
C ALA A 20 6.78 4.80 -7.25
N GLN A 21 5.71 5.44 -7.68
CA GLN A 21 4.60 5.81 -6.79
C GLN A 21 3.76 4.56 -6.50
N CYS A 22 3.73 4.12 -5.24
CA CYS A 22 3.10 2.86 -4.87
C CYS A 22 1.74 3.08 -4.17
N VAL A 23 0.80 2.17 -4.41
CA VAL A 23 -0.46 2.07 -3.66
C VAL A 23 -0.52 0.68 -3.02
N ILE A 24 -0.67 0.62 -1.70
CA ILE A 24 -0.79 -0.63 -0.94
C ILE A 24 -2.18 -0.79 -0.35
N ALA A 25 -2.75 -1.98 -0.51
CA ALA A 25 -4.11 -2.29 -0.05
C ALA A 25 -4.19 -3.60 0.73
N SER A 26 -4.88 -3.58 1.88
CA SER A 26 -5.17 -4.72 2.76
C SER A 26 -6.23 -4.38 3.83
N ARG A 27 -6.61 -5.34 4.68
CA ARG A 27 -7.70 -5.19 5.66
C ARG A 27 -7.35 -4.29 6.87
N LYS A 28 -6.09 -4.28 7.32
CA LYS A 28 -5.66 -3.60 8.56
C LYS A 28 -5.11 -2.22 8.23
N ILE A 29 -5.94 -1.17 8.34
CA ILE A 29 -5.58 0.18 7.93
C ILE A 29 -4.41 0.77 8.75
N ASP A 30 -4.33 0.49 10.05
CA ASP A 30 -3.26 1.03 10.90
C ASP A 30 -1.88 0.51 10.47
N VAL A 31 -1.81 -0.79 10.13
CA VAL A 31 -0.58 -1.42 9.62
C VAL A 31 -0.18 -0.85 8.25
N LEU A 32 -1.17 -0.58 7.39
CA LEU A 32 -0.92 0.03 6.07
C LEU A 32 -0.40 1.46 6.20
N LYS A 33 -1.06 2.30 7.02
CA LYS A 33 -0.65 3.69 7.23
C LYS A 33 0.77 3.77 7.79
N ALA A 34 1.07 3.02 8.85
CA ALA A 34 2.42 2.96 9.42
C ALA A 34 3.47 2.49 8.40
N THR A 35 3.13 1.49 7.57
CA THR A 35 4.06 1.00 6.53
C THR A 35 4.25 2.00 5.40
N ALA A 36 3.18 2.65 4.94
CA ALA A 36 3.24 3.66 3.89
C ALA A 36 4.08 4.88 4.33
N GLU A 37 3.88 5.36 5.56
CA GLU A 37 4.69 6.44 6.15
C GLU A 37 6.16 6.04 6.31
N GLN A 38 6.42 4.84 6.80
CA GLN A 38 7.78 4.32 6.92
C GLN A 38 8.50 4.25 5.56
N ILE A 39 7.85 3.69 4.53
CA ILE A 39 8.47 3.57 3.20
C ILE A 39 8.61 4.95 2.55
N SER A 40 7.61 5.82 2.70
CA SER A 40 7.65 7.17 2.11
C SER A 40 8.79 7.99 2.71
N SER A 41 8.98 7.94 4.03
CA SER A 41 10.09 8.63 4.70
C SER A 41 11.46 8.04 4.32
N GLN A 42 11.55 6.72 4.14
CA GLN A 42 12.81 6.05 3.77
C GLN A 42 13.23 6.33 2.31
N THR A 43 12.28 6.38 1.38
CA THR A 43 12.57 6.44 -0.06
C THR A 43 12.37 7.83 -0.67
N GLY A 44 11.69 8.74 0.04
CA GLY A 44 11.30 10.05 -0.47
C GLY A 44 10.10 10.03 -1.42
N ASN A 45 9.66 8.85 -1.87
CA ASN A 45 8.53 8.70 -2.80
C ASN A 45 7.24 8.39 -2.07
N LYS A 46 6.11 8.92 -2.55
CA LYS A 46 4.82 8.74 -1.90
C LYS A 46 4.31 7.31 -2.03
N VAL A 47 3.96 6.70 -0.90
CA VAL A 47 3.19 5.46 -0.82
C VAL A 47 1.79 5.77 -0.27
N HIS A 48 0.76 5.33 -0.97
CA HIS A 48 -0.65 5.47 -0.56
C HIS A 48 -1.15 4.20 0.11
N ALA A 49 -2.00 4.34 1.12
CA ALA A 49 -2.56 3.24 1.89
C ALA A 49 -4.09 3.22 1.76
N LEU A 50 -4.65 2.14 1.19
CA LEU A 50 -6.09 1.96 1.01
C LEU A 50 -6.59 0.73 1.78
N GLN A 51 -7.67 0.87 2.54
CA GLN A 51 -8.27 -0.28 3.22
C GLN A 51 -9.10 -1.09 2.23
N CYS A 52 -8.84 -2.40 2.13
CA CYS A 52 -9.55 -3.28 1.21
C CYS A 52 -9.56 -4.73 1.72
N ASP A 53 -10.75 -5.35 1.85
CA ASP A 53 -10.87 -6.81 1.83
C ASP A 53 -11.08 -7.25 0.38
N VAL A 54 -10.10 -7.98 -0.15
CA VAL A 54 -10.10 -8.43 -1.56
C VAL A 54 -11.22 -9.42 -1.90
N ARG A 55 -11.94 -9.93 -0.89
CA ARG A 55 -13.10 -10.81 -1.07
C ARG A 55 -14.42 -10.06 -1.20
N ASP A 56 -14.42 -8.75 -0.95
CA ASP A 56 -15.59 -7.86 -1.09
C ASP A 56 -15.50 -7.14 -2.45
N PRO A 57 -16.33 -7.49 -3.44
CA PRO A 57 -16.28 -6.89 -4.77
C PRO A 57 -16.53 -5.37 -4.78
N ASP A 58 -17.39 -4.86 -3.90
CA ASP A 58 -17.70 -3.43 -3.82
C ASP A 58 -16.52 -2.65 -3.25
N MET A 59 -15.86 -3.20 -2.22
CA MET A 59 -14.62 -2.61 -1.70
C MET A 59 -13.50 -2.64 -2.76
N VAL A 60 -13.34 -3.74 -3.49
CA VAL A 60 -12.36 -3.84 -4.58
C VAL A 60 -12.65 -2.79 -5.64
N HIS A 61 -13.90 -2.65 -6.07
CA HIS A 61 -14.28 -1.67 -7.08
C HIS A 61 -13.97 -0.24 -6.63
N LYS A 62 -14.33 0.12 -5.39
CA LYS A 62 -13.99 1.43 -4.81
C LYS A 62 -12.48 1.66 -4.74
N THR A 63 -11.72 0.66 -4.29
CA THR A 63 -10.25 0.75 -4.17
C THR A 63 -9.58 1.02 -5.51
N VAL A 64 -10.10 0.47 -6.61
CA VAL A 64 -9.56 0.66 -7.95
C VAL A 64 -9.85 2.07 -8.49
N LEU A 65 -10.97 2.65 -8.10
CA LEU A 65 -11.39 4.00 -8.53
C LEU A 65 -10.85 5.13 -7.64
N GLU A 66 -10.13 4.78 -6.57
CA GLU A 66 -9.66 5.74 -5.59
C GLU A 66 -8.24 6.21 -5.94
N LEU A 67 -8.07 7.54 -6.04
CA LEU A 67 -6.89 8.31 -6.52
C LEU A 67 -6.84 8.51 -8.05
#